data_AF-A0AAJ2C6X8-F1
#
_entry.id   AF-A0AAJ2C6X8-F1
#
_cell.length_a   1.000
_cell.length_b   1.000
_cell.length_c   1.000
_cell.angle_alpha   90.00
_cell.angle_beta   90.00
_cell.angle_gamma   90.00
#
_symmetry.space_group_name_H-M   'P 1'
#
loop_
_entity.id
_entity.type
_entity.pdbx_description
1 polymer ?
#
loop_
_entity_poly.entity_id
_entity_poly.type
_entity_poly.pdbx_seq_one_letter_code
_entity_poly.pdbx_strand_id
1 'polypeptide(L)'
;MAAGKSDFWTRIGSAIILFAIAGTALWFGGLAFGLLLLVGGALMLVEWFALVRAMTIGSGAKAALTILGPLLTLGAMAGLWFIRDQLGVTAALWVFGMVWATDIGAYFAGRAFGGARLAPTISPSKTWSGLIGGMIAALIASATIGDRAGIIGVPLWIGLFMGLLAQLGDLAQSWMKRRAGVKDSGKLIPGHGGLFDRVDGVLPVALLLGALAFAGQITIRAGV
;
A
#
# COMPACT_ATOMS: atom_id res chain seq x y z
N MET A 1 3.46 11.83 -35.43
CA MET A 1 2.39 11.77 -34.41
C MET A 1 1.70 10.41 -34.53
N ALA A 2 2.07 9.43 -33.72
CA ALA A 2 1.36 8.15 -33.59
C ALA A 2 1.84 7.40 -32.34
N ALA A 3 1.49 7.88 -31.14
CA ALA A 3 1.69 7.15 -29.89
C ALA A 3 0.77 7.76 -28.82
N GLY A 4 -0.27 7.05 -28.39
CA GLY A 4 -1.11 7.55 -27.30
C GLY A 4 -2.46 6.84 -27.07
N LYS A 5 -3.01 6.14 -28.06
CA LYS A 5 -4.33 5.48 -27.90
C LYS A 5 -4.27 4.03 -27.38
N SER A 6 -3.17 3.29 -27.62
CA SER A 6 -3.07 1.87 -27.25
C SER A 6 -2.91 1.61 -25.75
N ASP A 7 -2.32 2.56 -25.01
CA ASP A 7 -2.00 2.34 -23.60
C ASP A 7 -3.18 2.71 -22.66
N PHE A 8 -4.03 3.66 -23.06
CA PHE A 8 -5.17 4.09 -22.24
C PHE A 8 -6.23 3.00 -22.06
N TRP A 9 -6.66 2.37 -23.15
CA TRP A 9 -7.66 1.29 -23.09
C TRP A 9 -7.12 0.05 -22.40
N THR A 10 -5.83 -0.25 -22.59
CA THR A 10 -5.15 -1.35 -21.89
C THR A 10 -5.15 -1.11 -20.38
N ARG A 11 -4.90 0.13 -19.93
CA ARG A 11 -4.99 0.51 -18.52
C ARG A 11 -6.42 0.36 -17.99
N ILE A 12 -7.41 0.93 -18.67
CA ILE A 12 -8.80 0.81 -18.18
C ILE A 12 -9.22 -0.66 -18.07
N GLY A 13 -8.94 -1.45 -19.10
CA GLY A 13 -9.26 -2.88 -19.11
C GLY A 13 -8.59 -3.64 -17.97
N SER A 14 -7.28 -3.47 -17.78
CA SER A 14 -6.57 -4.17 -16.70
C SER A 14 -7.02 -3.71 -15.31
N ALA A 15 -7.34 -2.42 -15.13
CA ALA A 15 -7.82 -1.89 -13.86
C ALA A 15 -9.19 -2.47 -13.49
N ILE A 16 -10.12 -2.54 -14.45
CA ILE A 16 -11.44 -3.15 -14.23
C ILE A 16 -11.31 -4.62 -13.85
N ILE A 17 -10.48 -5.38 -14.58
CA ILE A 17 -10.26 -6.80 -14.30
C ILE A 17 -9.65 -6.99 -12.91
N LEU A 18 -8.60 -6.24 -12.57
CA LEU A 18 -7.97 -6.31 -11.25
C LEU A 18 -8.93 -5.92 -10.14
N PHE A 19 -9.74 -4.87 -10.34
CA PHE A 19 -10.73 -4.45 -9.37
C PHE A 19 -11.83 -5.50 -9.19
N ALA A 20 -12.30 -6.13 -10.28
CA ALA A 20 -13.27 -7.22 -10.21
C ALA A 20 -12.71 -8.43 -9.46
N ILE A 21 -11.48 -8.85 -9.78
CA ILE A 21 -10.82 -9.98 -9.09
C ILE A 21 -10.60 -9.65 -7.62
N ALA A 22 -9.95 -8.52 -7.32
CA ALA A 22 -9.63 -8.13 -5.95
C ALA A 22 -10.89 -7.87 -5.13
N GLY A 23 -11.88 -7.18 -5.69
CA GLY A 23 -13.17 -6.91 -5.05
C GLY A 23 -13.97 -8.19 -4.78
N THR A 24 -13.99 -9.13 -5.73
CA THR A 24 -14.68 -10.42 -5.55
C THR A 24 -13.98 -11.27 -4.48
N ALA A 25 -12.65 -11.37 -4.54
CA ALA A 25 -11.87 -12.10 -3.54
C ALA A 25 -12.03 -11.47 -2.15
N LEU A 26 -12.00 -10.14 -2.06
CA LEU A 26 -12.27 -9.40 -0.83
C LEU A 26 -13.70 -9.64 -0.36
N TRP A 27 -14.71 -9.66 -1.24
CA TRP A 27 -16.10 -9.90 -0.85
C TRP A 27 -16.29 -11.30 -0.24
N PHE A 28 -15.74 -12.34 -0.87
CA PHE A 28 -15.89 -13.72 -0.38
C PHE A 28 -15.00 -14.08 0.81
N GLY A 29 -13.86 -13.40 1.01
CA GLY A 29 -12.96 -13.72 2.13
C GLY A 29 -12.34 -15.12 2.01
N GLY A 30 -11.94 -15.71 3.15
CA GLY A 30 -11.47 -17.09 3.24
C GLY A 30 -10.40 -17.46 2.21
N LEU A 31 -10.62 -18.58 1.51
CA LEU A 31 -9.70 -19.09 0.51
C LEU A 31 -9.54 -18.15 -0.69
N ALA A 32 -10.62 -17.49 -1.14
CA ALA A 32 -10.57 -16.61 -2.31
C ALA A 32 -9.63 -15.41 -2.04
N PHE A 33 -9.77 -14.79 -0.87
CA PHE A 33 -8.89 -13.71 -0.45
C PHE A 33 -7.46 -14.20 -0.15
N GLY A 34 -7.32 -15.36 0.50
CA GLY A 34 -6.03 -15.99 0.76
C GLY A 34 -5.22 -16.26 -0.52
N LEU A 35 -5.87 -16.78 -1.57
CA LEU A 35 -5.25 -17.02 -2.87
C LEU A 35 -4.83 -15.72 -3.55
N LEU A 36 -5.67 -14.67 -3.49
CA LEU A 36 -5.30 -13.35 -4.00
C LEU A 36 -4.03 -12.82 -3.31
N LEU A 37 -3.98 -12.89 -1.98
CA LEU A 37 -2.82 -12.44 -1.21
C LEU A 37 -1.58 -13.29 -1.52
N LEU A 38 -1.73 -14.61 -1.70
CA LEU A 38 -0.63 -15.50 -2.03
C LEU A 38 -0.02 -15.18 -3.39
N VAL A 39 -0.86 -15.04 -4.42
CA VAL A 39 -0.41 -14.68 -5.77
C VAL A 39 0.19 -13.27 -5.78
N GLY A 40 -0.50 -12.30 -5.17
CA GLY A 40 -0.01 -10.92 -5.09
C GLY A 40 1.32 -10.80 -4.32
N GLY A 41 1.43 -11.47 -3.17
CA GLY A 41 2.65 -11.50 -2.37
C GLY A 41 3.81 -12.16 -3.11
N ALA A 42 3.57 -13.26 -3.82
CA ALA A 42 4.60 -13.91 -4.64
C ALA A 42 5.09 -12.98 -5.76
N LEU A 43 4.19 -12.33 -6.49
CA LEU A 43 4.54 -11.38 -7.55
C LEU A 43 5.30 -10.15 -7.00
N MET A 44 4.87 -9.63 -5.84
CA MET A 44 5.58 -8.56 -5.15
C MET A 44 7.00 -8.98 -4.75
N LEU A 45 7.19 -10.20 -4.23
CA LEU A 45 8.50 -10.71 -3.85
C LEU A 45 9.42 -10.90 -5.05
N VAL A 46 8.89 -11.31 -6.20
CA VAL A 46 9.67 -11.35 -7.46
C VAL A 46 10.23 -9.98 -7.80
N GLU A 47 9.41 -8.92 -7.76
CA GLU A 47 9.87 -7.54 -8.00
C GLU A 47 10.85 -7.06 -6.92
N TRP A 48 10.58 -7.37 -5.65
CA TRP A 48 11.46 -7.03 -4.54
C TRP A 48 12.86 -7.62 -4.73
N PHE A 49 12.95 -8.94 -4.99
CA PHE A 49 14.24 -9.60 -5.19
C PHE A 49 14.95 -9.12 -6.44
N ALA A 50 14.22 -8.83 -7.53
CA ALA A 50 14.79 -8.25 -8.73
C ALA A 50 15.44 -6.89 -8.42
N LEU A 51 14.76 -6.02 -7.66
CA LEU A 51 15.33 -4.74 -7.23
C LEU A 51 16.57 -4.95 -6.36
N VAL A 52 16.51 -5.76 -5.30
CA VAL A 52 17.64 -5.99 -4.38
C VAL A 52 18.87 -6.51 -5.11
N ARG A 53 18.69 -7.41 -6.09
CA ARG A 53 19.79 -7.92 -6.92
C ARG A 53 20.44 -6.81 -7.73
N ALA A 54 19.63 -5.95 -8.35
CA ALA A 54 20.08 -4.83 -9.19
C ALA A 54 20.72 -3.67 -8.42
N MET A 55 20.51 -3.56 -7.09
CA MET A 55 21.06 -2.43 -6.31
C MET A 55 22.59 -2.41 -6.26
N THR A 56 23.17 -1.21 -6.33
CA THR A 56 24.61 -0.97 -6.11
C THR A 56 24.90 -0.58 -4.66
N ILE A 57 24.68 -1.53 -3.74
CA ILE A 57 24.90 -1.38 -2.29
C ILE A 57 25.75 -2.53 -1.74
N GLY A 58 26.29 -2.37 -0.53
CA GLY A 58 27.11 -3.39 0.14
C GLY A 58 26.39 -4.73 0.35
N SER A 59 27.14 -5.83 0.37
CA SER A 59 26.62 -7.20 0.47
C SER A 59 25.77 -7.44 1.72
N GLY A 60 26.19 -6.90 2.87
CA GLY A 60 25.41 -6.98 4.12
C GLY A 60 24.03 -6.33 4.00
N ALA A 61 23.95 -5.16 3.35
CA ALA A 61 22.66 -4.48 3.12
C ALA A 61 21.78 -5.26 2.15
N LYS A 62 22.35 -5.87 1.09
CA LYS A 62 21.60 -6.77 0.20
C LYS A 62 21.04 -7.98 0.94
N ALA A 63 21.84 -8.62 1.79
CA ALA A 63 21.41 -9.76 2.60
C ALA A 63 20.25 -9.37 3.53
N ALA A 64 20.37 -8.24 4.24
CA ALA A 64 19.32 -7.72 5.09
C ALA A 64 18.01 -7.47 4.32
N LEU A 65 18.06 -6.80 3.15
CA LEU A 65 16.86 -6.57 2.33
C LEU A 65 16.28 -7.88 1.76
N THR A 66 17.11 -8.87 1.47
CA THR A 66 16.65 -10.19 0.98
C THR A 66 15.86 -10.93 2.05
N ILE A 67 16.24 -10.79 3.33
CA ILE A 67 15.51 -11.38 4.45
C ILE A 67 14.28 -10.56 4.80
N LEU A 68 14.41 -9.23 4.80
CA LEU A 68 13.35 -8.31 5.20
C LEU A 68 12.13 -8.37 4.27
N GLY A 69 12.34 -8.48 2.95
CA GLY A 69 11.25 -8.52 1.97
C GLY A 69 10.18 -9.59 2.27
N PRO A 70 10.57 -10.87 2.38
CA PRO A 70 9.67 -11.95 2.79
C PRO A 70 9.00 -11.71 4.14
N LEU A 71 9.73 -11.26 5.15
CA LEU A 71 9.16 -11.02 6.49
C LEU A 71 8.07 -9.95 6.46
N LEU A 72 8.33 -8.82 5.79
CA LEU A 72 7.34 -7.75 5.66
C LEU A 72 6.13 -8.20 4.83
N THR A 73 6.37 -8.92 3.72
CA THR A 73 5.32 -9.37 2.82
C THR A 73 4.41 -10.39 3.49
N LEU A 74 4.99 -11.41 4.13
CA LEU A 74 4.23 -12.45 4.85
C LEU A 74 3.48 -11.86 6.04
N GLY A 75 4.10 -10.95 6.80
CA GLY A 75 3.44 -10.27 7.91
C GLY A 75 2.26 -9.41 7.46
N ALA A 76 2.41 -8.64 6.38
CA ALA A 76 1.33 -7.85 5.81
C ALA A 76 0.20 -8.73 5.23
N MET A 77 0.54 -9.83 4.57
CA MET A 77 -0.44 -10.80 4.08
C MET A 77 -1.23 -11.43 5.23
N ALA A 78 -0.55 -11.91 6.27
CA ALA A 78 -1.19 -12.47 7.45
C ALA A 78 -2.09 -11.44 8.14
N GLY A 79 -1.61 -10.20 8.26
CA GLY A 79 -2.35 -9.08 8.81
C GLY A 79 -3.63 -8.75 8.05
N LEU A 80 -3.53 -8.58 6.73
CA LEU A 80 -4.70 -8.31 5.88
C LEU A 80 -5.68 -9.48 5.89
N TRP A 81 -5.19 -10.72 5.81
CA TRP A 81 -6.04 -11.89 5.88
C TRP A 81 -6.80 -11.95 7.20
N PHE A 82 -6.11 -11.76 8.32
CA PHE A 82 -6.73 -11.74 9.64
C PHE A 82 -7.77 -10.62 9.79
N ILE A 83 -7.41 -9.39 9.42
CA ILE A 83 -8.35 -8.25 9.46
C ILE A 83 -9.58 -8.57 8.61
N ARG A 84 -9.39 -9.09 7.39
CA ARG A 84 -10.53 -9.38 6.52
C ARG A 84 -11.40 -10.51 7.07
N ASP A 85 -10.80 -11.63 7.46
CA ASP A 85 -11.52 -12.86 7.77
C ASP A 85 -12.12 -12.84 9.18
N GLN A 86 -11.45 -12.21 10.13
CA GLN A 86 -11.87 -12.15 11.53
C GLN A 86 -12.62 -10.87 11.89
N LEU A 87 -12.27 -9.73 11.27
CA LEU A 87 -12.89 -8.43 11.54
C LEU A 87 -13.85 -7.96 10.43
N GLY A 88 -13.90 -8.68 9.31
CA GLY A 88 -14.87 -8.46 8.24
C GLY A 88 -14.38 -7.57 7.08
N VAL A 89 -15.23 -7.48 6.05
CA VAL A 89 -14.91 -6.77 4.79
C VAL A 89 -14.72 -5.28 5.00
N THR A 90 -15.54 -4.65 5.85
CA THR A 90 -15.48 -3.21 6.11
C THR A 90 -14.19 -2.84 6.85
N ALA A 91 -13.68 -3.72 7.73
CA ALA A 91 -12.38 -3.54 8.39
C ALA A 91 -11.20 -3.62 7.41
N ALA A 92 -11.28 -4.52 6.42
CA ALA A 92 -10.28 -4.54 5.35
C ALA A 92 -10.35 -3.29 4.47
N LEU A 93 -11.56 -2.80 4.15
CA LEU A 93 -11.76 -1.53 3.44
C LEU A 93 -11.28 -0.33 4.25
N TRP A 94 -11.29 -0.39 5.57
CA TRP A 94 -10.69 0.63 6.44
C TRP A 94 -9.17 0.73 6.22
N VAL A 95 -8.48 -0.40 6.13
CA VAL A 95 -7.04 -0.45 5.81
C VAL A 95 -6.75 0.16 4.43
N PHE A 96 -7.42 -0.34 3.38
CA PHE A 96 -7.21 0.17 2.02
C PHE A 96 -7.62 1.63 1.87
N GLY A 97 -8.73 2.01 2.50
CA GLY A 97 -9.27 3.37 2.47
C GLY A 97 -8.30 4.40 3.06
N MET A 98 -7.59 4.08 4.14
CA MET A 98 -6.55 4.97 4.70
C MET A 98 -5.40 5.19 3.71
N VAL A 99 -4.93 4.13 3.04
CA VAL A 99 -3.83 4.22 2.07
C VAL A 99 -4.28 5.02 0.83
N TRP A 100 -5.43 4.67 0.25
CA TRP A 100 -5.95 5.37 -0.92
C TRP A 100 -6.26 6.84 -0.62
N ALA A 101 -6.81 7.14 0.56
CA ALA A 101 -7.02 8.52 0.98
C ALA A 101 -5.70 9.27 1.16
N THR A 102 -4.65 8.61 1.65
CA THR A 102 -3.31 9.21 1.74
C THR A 102 -2.80 9.62 0.36
N ASP A 103 -2.84 8.72 -0.62
CA ASP A 103 -2.33 8.99 -1.97
C ASP A 103 -3.11 10.14 -2.64
N ILE A 104 -4.43 10.11 -2.52
CA ILE A 104 -5.33 11.15 -3.04
C ILE A 104 -5.06 12.49 -2.34
N GLY A 105 -5.06 12.50 -1.02
CA GLY A 105 -4.84 13.69 -0.20
C GLY A 105 -3.46 14.31 -0.46
N ALA A 106 -2.43 13.47 -0.56
CA ALA A 106 -1.08 13.93 -0.86
C ALA A 106 -0.94 14.51 -2.25
N TYR A 107 -1.58 13.90 -3.25
CA TYR A 107 -1.61 14.43 -4.62
C TYR A 107 -2.27 15.81 -4.68
N PHE A 108 -3.48 15.94 -4.13
CA PHE A 108 -4.24 17.20 -4.20
C PHE A 108 -3.61 18.30 -3.37
N ALA A 109 -3.22 18.02 -2.12
CA ALA A 109 -2.58 19.02 -1.26
C ALA A 109 -1.21 19.42 -1.82
N GLY A 110 -0.41 18.47 -2.29
CA GLY A 110 0.89 18.74 -2.89
C GLY A 110 0.77 19.61 -4.15
N ARG A 111 -0.26 19.40 -4.97
CA ARG A 111 -0.51 20.21 -6.17
C ARG A 111 -1.09 21.59 -5.86
N ALA A 112 -1.99 21.69 -4.88
CA ALA A 112 -2.66 22.94 -4.53
C ALA A 112 -1.75 23.89 -3.75
N PHE A 113 -0.99 23.38 -2.77
CA PHE A 113 -0.18 24.20 -1.88
C PHE A 113 1.31 24.22 -2.26
N GLY A 114 1.82 23.19 -2.94
CA GLY A 114 3.23 23.12 -3.34
C GLY A 114 4.20 23.20 -2.16
N GLY A 115 5.35 23.85 -2.34
CA GLY A 115 6.31 24.09 -1.27
C GLY A 115 7.52 23.14 -1.27
N ALA A 116 8.16 23.02 -0.10
CA ALA A 116 9.42 22.30 0.05
C ALA A 116 9.27 20.80 -0.30
N ARG A 117 10.22 20.29 -1.07
CA ARG A 117 10.28 18.88 -1.47
C ARG A 117 10.67 18.01 -0.27
N LEU A 118 9.95 16.91 -0.08
CA LEU A 118 10.15 15.98 1.03
C LEU A 118 11.44 15.17 0.87
N ALA A 119 11.66 14.62 -0.33
CA ALA A 119 12.82 13.78 -0.62
C ALA A 119 13.35 14.03 -2.05
N PRO A 120 14.05 15.16 -2.29
CA PRO A 120 14.40 15.61 -3.65
C PRO A 120 15.18 14.59 -4.49
N THR A 121 16.06 13.80 -3.87
CA THR A 121 16.91 12.81 -4.54
C THR A 121 16.21 11.48 -4.81
N ILE A 122 15.16 11.16 -4.04
CA ILE A 122 14.44 9.88 -4.10
C ILE A 122 13.16 10.05 -4.94
N SER A 123 12.35 11.04 -4.57
CA SER A 123 11.05 11.36 -5.17
C SER A 123 10.88 12.88 -5.31
N PRO A 124 11.30 13.47 -6.45
CA PRO A 124 11.29 14.92 -6.67
C PRO A 124 9.91 15.57 -6.60
N SER A 125 8.84 14.79 -6.82
CA SER A 125 7.46 15.27 -6.87
C SER A 125 6.77 15.34 -5.49
N LYS A 126 7.36 14.75 -4.44
CA LYS A 126 6.74 14.74 -3.11
C LYS A 126 7.07 16.01 -2.34
N THR A 127 6.07 16.60 -1.71
CA THR A 127 6.18 17.83 -0.91
C THR A 127 5.74 17.57 0.54
N TRP A 128 6.20 18.43 1.45
CA TRP A 128 5.74 18.41 2.85
C TRP A 128 4.24 18.70 2.99
N SER A 129 3.71 19.62 2.17
CA SER A 129 2.27 19.88 2.09
C SER A 129 1.48 18.66 1.65
N GLY A 130 2.02 17.88 0.70
CA GLY A 130 1.44 16.62 0.27
C GLY A 130 1.40 15.61 1.41
N LEU A 131 2.52 15.41 2.12
CA LEU A 131 2.54 14.52 3.29
C LEU A 131 1.46 14.88 4.33
N ILE A 132 1.38 16.16 4.71
CA ILE A 132 0.40 16.63 5.70
C ILE A 132 -1.03 16.42 5.19
N GLY A 133 -1.30 16.76 3.92
CA GLY A 133 -2.61 16.55 3.31
C GLY A 133 -3.01 15.07 3.24
N GLY A 134 -2.06 14.19 2.91
CA GLY A 134 -2.27 12.74 2.91
C GLY A 134 -2.56 12.19 4.31
N MET A 135 -1.81 12.62 5.33
CA MET A 135 -2.07 12.24 6.72
C MET A 135 -3.47 12.67 7.19
N ILE A 136 -3.87 13.91 6.89
CA ILE A 136 -5.21 14.40 7.24
C ILE A 136 -6.30 13.61 6.50
N ALA A 137 -6.09 13.29 5.21
CA ALA A 137 -7.02 12.49 4.45
C ALA A 137 -7.15 11.06 5.01
N ALA A 138 -6.05 10.43 5.43
CA ALA A 138 -6.07 9.14 6.12
C ALA A 138 -6.76 9.19 7.48
N LEU A 139 -6.59 10.28 8.24
CA LEU A 139 -7.34 10.49 9.48
C LEU A 139 -8.85 10.51 9.22
N ILE A 140 -9.30 11.26 8.22
CA ILE A 140 -10.72 11.35 7.86
C ILE A 140 -11.25 10.00 7.38
N ALA A 141 -10.52 9.31 6.51
CA ALA A 141 -10.89 7.97 6.03
C ALA A 141 -10.93 6.96 7.18
N SER A 142 -9.95 7.02 8.10
CA SER A 142 -9.91 6.17 9.28
C SER A 142 -11.12 6.39 10.17
N ALA A 143 -11.46 7.65 10.46
CA ALA A 143 -12.58 7.99 11.31
C ALA A 143 -13.92 7.55 10.70
N THR A 144 -14.11 7.82 9.40
CA THR A 144 -15.39 7.56 8.72
C THR A 144 -15.61 6.08 8.38
N ILE A 145 -14.60 5.42 7.79
CA ILE A 145 -14.71 4.00 7.45
C ILE A 145 -14.60 3.14 8.72
N GLY A 146 -13.75 3.55 9.67
CA GLY A 146 -13.59 2.87 10.95
C GLY A 146 -14.87 2.87 11.78
N ASP A 147 -15.59 4.00 11.85
CA ASP A 147 -16.90 4.06 12.52
C ASP A 147 -17.93 3.13 11.86
N ARG A 148 -18.01 3.12 10.52
CA ARG A 148 -18.88 2.19 9.78
C ARG A 148 -18.50 0.72 9.93
N ALA A 149 -17.21 0.45 10.10
CA ALA A 149 -16.70 -0.88 10.40
C ALA A 149 -16.84 -1.25 11.88
N GLY A 150 -17.25 -0.32 12.75
CA GLY A 150 -17.32 -0.56 14.19
C GLY A 150 -15.96 -0.69 14.86
N ILE A 151 -14.88 -0.19 14.27
CA ILE A 151 -13.51 -0.32 14.79
C ILE A 151 -13.38 0.40 16.14
N ILE A 152 -12.96 -0.33 17.17
CA ILE A 152 -12.63 0.19 18.50
C ILE A 152 -11.29 -0.40 18.99
N GLY A 153 -10.73 0.19 20.06
CA GLY A 153 -9.47 -0.25 20.66
C GLY A 153 -8.22 0.48 20.13
N VAL A 154 -8.35 1.22 19.02
CA VAL A 154 -7.32 2.12 18.50
C VAL A 154 -7.72 3.59 18.66
N PRO A 155 -6.76 4.49 18.88
CA PRO A 155 -7.07 5.91 19.03
C PRO A 155 -7.49 6.54 17.70
N LEU A 156 -8.32 7.58 17.75
CA LEU A 156 -8.81 8.27 16.55
C LEU A 156 -7.68 8.78 15.64
N TRP A 157 -6.56 9.21 16.23
CA TRP A 157 -5.40 9.72 15.49
C TRP A 157 -4.62 8.65 14.73
N ILE A 158 -4.95 7.36 14.85
CA ILE A 158 -4.25 6.25 14.17
C ILE A 158 -4.14 6.48 12.66
N GLY A 159 -5.13 7.10 12.03
CA GLY A 159 -5.10 7.43 10.61
C GLY A 159 -3.97 8.40 10.22
N LEU A 160 -3.61 9.37 11.08
CA LEU A 160 -2.46 10.24 10.84
C LEU A 160 -1.16 9.42 10.76
N PHE A 161 -1.02 8.47 11.69
CA PHE A 161 0.17 7.62 11.75
C PHE A 161 0.22 6.63 10.59
N MET A 162 -0.92 6.03 10.21
CA MET A 162 -1.00 5.15 9.04
C MET A 162 -0.71 5.89 7.74
N GLY A 163 -1.18 7.14 7.59
CA GLY A 163 -0.87 7.95 6.41
C GLY A 163 0.63 8.29 6.31
N LEU A 164 1.28 8.57 7.43
CA LEU A 164 2.74 8.72 7.47
C LEU A 164 3.44 7.41 7.06
N LEU A 165 3.01 6.27 7.61
CA LEU A 165 3.59 4.96 7.27
C LEU A 165 3.40 4.59 5.80
N ALA A 166 2.22 4.84 5.22
CA ALA A 166 1.96 4.63 3.81
C ALA A 166 2.94 5.46 2.96
N GLN A 167 3.14 6.74 3.32
CA GLN A 167 4.06 7.59 2.59
C GLN A 167 5.52 7.17 2.74
N LEU A 168 5.91 6.65 3.91
CA LEU A 168 7.23 6.06 4.15
C LEU A 168 7.45 4.78 3.35
N GLY A 169 6.43 3.94 3.19
CA GLY A 169 6.47 2.74 2.34
C GLY A 169 6.79 3.09 0.89
N ASP A 170 6.04 4.03 0.31
CA ASP A 170 6.25 4.54 -1.05
C ASP A 170 7.63 5.23 -1.19
N LEU A 171 8.11 5.97 -0.17
CA LEU A 171 9.48 6.51 -0.18
C LEU A 171 10.56 5.42 -0.12
N ALA A 172 10.38 4.38 0.69
CA ALA A 172 11.31 3.26 0.78
C ALA A 172 11.38 2.52 -0.56
N GLN A 173 10.24 2.28 -1.19
CA GLN A 173 10.14 1.69 -2.52
C GLN A 173 10.82 2.56 -3.58
N SER A 174 10.55 3.87 -3.56
CA SER A 174 11.20 4.84 -4.44
C SER A 174 12.72 4.84 -4.25
N TRP A 175 13.21 4.73 -3.01
CA TRP A 175 14.64 4.62 -2.71
C TRP A 175 15.25 3.34 -3.30
N MET A 176 14.56 2.20 -3.16
CA MET A 176 15.00 0.92 -3.73
C MET A 176 15.18 1.03 -5.25
N LYS A 177 14.23 1.66 -5.94
CA LYS A 177 14.30 1.89 -7.40
C LYS A 177 15.51 2.74 -7.79
N ARG A 178 15.79 3.82 -7.06
CA ARG A 178 16.98 4.67 -7.32
C ARG A 178 18.29 3.92 -7.11
N ARG A 179 18.38 3.08 -6.07
CA ARG A 179 19.56 2.24 -5.82
C ARG A 179 19.75 1.16 -6.87
N ALA A 180 18.67 0.69 -7.49
CA ALA A 180 18.68 -0.26 -8.60
C ALA A 180 18.84 0.41 -9.98
N GLY A 181 18.91 1.74 -10.07
CA GLY A 181 19.04 2.46 -11.34
C GLY A 181 17.78 2.42 -12.23
N VAL A 182 16.62 2.04 -11.68
CA VAL A 182 15.35 1.92 -12.41
C VAL A 182 14.32 2.96 -11.96
N LYS A 183 13.30 3.19 -12.79
CA LYS A 183 12.18 4.11 -12.47
C LYS A 183 10.93 3.41 -11.95
N ASP A 184 10.63 2.23 -12.49
CA ASP A 184 9.47 1.39 -12.16
C ASP A 184 9.96 0.06 -11.59
N SER A 185 9.22 -0.58 -10.67
CA SER A 185 9.66 -1.85 -10.06
C SER A 185 9.51 -3.05 -10.98
N GLY A 186 8.61 -2.96 -11.96
CA GLY A 186 8.31 -4.04 -12.89
C GLY A 186 7.37 -3.61 -14.02
N LYS A 187 6.98 -4.59 -14.84
CA LYS A 187 5.99 -4.44 -15.93
C LYS A 187 4.88 -5.50 -15.84
N LEU A 188 4.67 -6.04 -14.64
CA LEU A 188 3.77 -7.18 -14.42
C LEU A 188 2.31 -6.82 -14.73
N ILE A 189 1.90 -5.58 -14.47
CA ILE A 189 0.54 -5.14 -14.76
C ILE A 189 0.56 -4.33 -16.06
N PRO A 190 -0.10 -4.83 -17.14
CA PRO A 190 -0.19 -4.11 -18.40
C PRO A 190 -0.70 -2.68 -18.20
N GLY A 191 0.05 -1.70 -18.69
CA GLY A 191 -0.28 -0.28 -18.55
C GLY A 191 -0.09 0.33 -17.15
N HIS A 192 0.16 -0.45 -16.10
CA HIS A 192 0.26 0.04 -14.71
C HIS A 192 1.62 -0.12 -14.05
N GLY A 193 2.56 -0.83 -14.68
CA GLY A 193 3.90 -1.01 -14.12
C GLY A 193 3.96 -2.20 -13.16
N GLY A 194 4.71 -2.06 -12.07
CA GLY A 194 4.93 -3.13 -11.13
C GLY A 194 3.81 -3.30 -10.11
N LEU A 195 3.64 -4.51 -9.59
CA LEU A 195 2.72 -4.75 -8.48
C LEU A 195 3.25 -4.10 -7.20
N PHE A 196 4.57 -4.09 -6.98
CA PHE A 196 5.18 -3.49 -5.80
C PHE A 196 4.95 -1.97 -5.76
N ASP A 197 4.89 -1.29 -6.91
CA ASP A 197 4.50 0.13 -7.01
C ASP A 197 3.04 0.41 -6.58
N ARG A 198 2.20 -0.63 -6.40
CA ARG A 198 0.78 -0.49 -6.05
C ARG A 198 0.45 -0.87 -4.62
N VAL A 199 1.35 -1.59 -3.96
CA VAL A 199 1.17 -2.10 -2.60
C VAL A 199 2.22 -1.57 -1.62
N ASP A 200 3.10 -0.68 -2.05
CA ASP A 200 4.17 -0.09 -1.24
C ASP A 200 3.65 0.68 -0.02
N GLY A 201 2.58 1.46 -0.16
CA GLY A 201 1.89 2.11 0.95
C GLY A 201 1.04 1.15 1.78
N VAL A 202 0.49 0.10 1.15
CA VAL A 202 -0.32 -0.92 1.83
C VAL A 202 0.53 -1.80 2.74
N LEU A 203 1.72 -2.19 2.30
CA LEU A 203 2.62 -3.11 2.99
C LEU A 203 2.89 -2.74 4.47
N PRO A 204 3.39 -1.52 4.80
CA PRO A 204 3.66 -1.14 6.19
C PRO A 204 2.37 -0.95 7.00
N VAL A 205 1.30 -0.45 6.39
CA VAL A 205 0.01 -0.23 7.08
C VAL A 205 -0.65 -1.55 7.44
N ALA A 206 -0.71 -2.49 6.49
CA ALA A 206 -1.21 -3.84 6.67
C ALA A 206 -0.43 -4.61 7.73
N LEU A 207 0.90 -4.50 7.71
CA LEU A 207 1.76 -5.15 8.70
C LEU A 207 1.44 -4.67 10.12
N LEU A 208 1.39 -3.35 10.33
CA LEU A 208 1.20 -2.79 11.66
C LEU A 208 -0.23 -2.98 12.18
N LEU A 209 -1.25 -2.65 11.37
CA LEU A 209 -2.64 -2.86 11.78
C LEU A 209 -2.94 -4.34 11.95
N GLY A 210 -2.38 -5.19 11.10
CA GLY A 210 -2.46 -6.63 11.25
C GLY A 210 -1.90 -7.10 12.59
N ALA A 211 -0.69 -6.66 12.94
CA ALA A 211 -0.07 -6.97 14.22
C ALA A 211 -0.91 -6.49 15.42
N LEU A 212 -1.48 -5.28 15.34
CA LEU A 212 -2.39 -4.77 16.37
C LEU A 212 -3.68 -5.60 16.48
N ALA A 213 -4.24 -6.03 15.35
CA ALA A 213 -5.41 -6.91 15.32
C ALA A 213 -5.10 -8.28 15.93
N PHE A 214 -3.99 -8.91 15.56
CA PHE A 214 -3.53 -10.17 16.16
C PHE A 214 -3.29 -10.06 17.67
N ALA A 215 -2.80 -8.91 18.13
CA ALA A 215 -2.60 -8.62 19.54
C ALA A 215 -3.90 -8.26 20.30
N GLY A 216 -5.06 -8.37 19.65
CA GLY A 216 -6.37 -8.07 20.24
C GLY A 216 -6.62 -6.59 20.54
N GLN A 217 -5.80 -5.68 19.99
CA GLN A 217 -5.93 -4.24 20.20
C GLN A 217 -6.99 -3.62 19.29
N ILE A 218 -7.39 -4.31 18.22
CA ILE A 218 -8.46 -3.89 17.32
C ILE A 218 -9.62 -4.86 17.49
N THR A 219 -10.78 -4.34 17.84
CA THR A 219 -12.02 -5.12 17.95
C THR A 219 -13.17 -4.40 17.23
N ILE A 220 -14.26 -5.14 17.00
CA ILE A 220 -15.47 -4.62 16.37
C ILE A 220 -16.52 -4.41 17.46
N ARG A 221 -17.12 -3.22 17.48
CA ARG A 221 -18.23 -2.87 18.37
C ARG A 221 -19.38 -3.86 18.15
N ALA A 222 -19.93 -4.39 19.23
CA ALA A 222 -21.08 -5.29 19.16
C ALA A 222 -22.27 -4.61 18.45
N GLY A 223 -22.89 -5.32 17.50
CA GLY A 223 -24.10 -4.89 16.81
C GLY A 223 -23.89 -4.03 15.55
N VAL A 224 -22.68 -4.00 15.00
CA VAL A 224 -22.37 -3.44 13.66
C VAL A 224 -22.44 -4.53 12.60
#